data_AF-X1NAJ3-F1
#
_entry.id   AF-X1NAJ3-F1
#
_cell.length_a   1.000
_cell.length_b   1.000
_cell.length_c   1.000
_cell.angle_alpha   90.00
_cell.angle_beta   90.00
_cell.angle_gamma   90.00
#
_symmetry.space_group_name_H-M   'P 1'
#
loop_
_entity.id
_entity.type
_entity.pdbx_description
1 polymer ?
#
loop_
_entity_poly.entity_id
_entity_poly.type
_entity_poly.pdbx_seq_one_letter_code
_entity_poly.pdbx_strand_id
1 'polypeptide(L)' 'MANYKFSQDMEGLIEKRTGLRYLGKINYDKSLEEYASSGKSLLDLPEDSPAYVSVKKIMEKIDQEKKEI' A
#
# COMPACT_ATOMS: atom_id res chain seq x y z
N MET A 1 2.35 9.26 -12.55
CA MET A 1 3.26 8.23 -12.00
C MET A 1 4.19 8.89 -10.99
N ALA A 2 3.88 8.87 -9.69
CA ALA A 2 4.63 9.63 -8.66
C ALA A 2 5.17 8.78 -7.48
N ASN A 3 4.77 7.51 -7.37
CA ASN A 3 5.12 6.66 -6.21
C ASN A 3 6.61 6.24 -6.17
N TYR A 4 7.35 6.29 -7.28
CA TYR A 4 8.78 5.95 -7.29
C TYR A 4 9.67 6.96 -6.56
N LYS A 5 9.14 8.16 -6.26
CA LYS A 5 9.85 9.20 -5.48
C LYS A 5 9.73 8.97 -3.97
N PHE A 6 9.00 7.94 -3.55
CA PHE A 6 8.80 7.62 -2.14
C PHE A 6 9.92 6.72 -1.62
N SER A 7 11.02 7.35 -1.18
CA SER A 7 12.17 6.65 -0.60
C SER A 7 11.88 6.13 0.82
N GLN A 8 12.67 5.15 1.27
CA GLN A 8 12.61 4.61 2.64
C GLN A 8 12.71 5.72 3.71
N ASP A 9 13.53 6.74 3.47
CA ASP A 9 13.71 7.86 4.38
C ASP A 9 12.43 8.71 4.58
N MET A 10 11.46 8.61 3.67
CA MET A 10 10.19 9.32 3.79
C MET A 10 9.18 8.64 4.71
N GLU A 11 9.38 7.36 5.07
CA GLU A 11 8.42 6.59 5.88
C GLU A 11 8.29 7.20 7.28
N GLY A 12 9.41 7.39 7.99
CA GLY A 12 9.41 8.05 9.30
C GLY A 12 9.10 9.56 9.24
N LEU A 13 9.24 10.19 8.07
CA LEU A 13 8.89 11.60 7.88
C LEU A 13 7.37 11.80 7.76
N ILE A 14 6.65 10.87 7.10
CA ILE A 14 5.19 10.93 7.01
C ILE A 14 4.56 10.90 8.39
N GLU A 15 4.99 9.97 9.25
CA GLU A 15 4.41 9.83 10.59
C GLU A 15 4.59 11.13 11.37
N LYS A 16 5.80 11.70 11.34
CA LYS A 16 6.12 12.97 12.00
C LYS A 16 5.29 14.15 11.46
N ARG A 17 5.05 14.20 10.15
CA ARG A 17 4.35 15.33 9.50
C ARG A 17 2.84 15.25 9.64
N THR A 18 2.28 14.05 9.61
CA THR A 18 0.83 13.83 9.59
C THR A 18 0.27 13.53 10.97
N GLY A 19 1.12 13.07 11.92
CA GLY A 19 0.66 12.53 13.19
C GLY A 19 -0.07 11.18 13.04
N LEU A 20 -0.09 10.62 11.83
CA LEU A 20 -0.73 9.35 11.52
C LEU A 20 0.32 8.25 11.47
N ARG A 21 -0.02 7.08 12.01
CA ARG A 21 0.81 5.89 11.89
C ARG A 21 0.95 5.49 10.42
N TYR A 22 2.17 5.19 10.00
CA TYR A 22 2.47 4.70 8.67
C TYR A 22 2.39 3.18 8.65
N LEU A 23 1.45 2.65 7.87
CA LEU A 23 1.20 1.20 7.79
C LEU A 23 1.99 0.52 6.65
N GLY A 24 2.48 1.30 5.68
CA GLY A 24 3.29 0.81 4.58
C GLY A 24 2.97 1.50 3.26
N LYS A 25 3.64 1.04 2.20
CA LYS A 25 3.43 1.50 0.83
C LYS A 25 2.92 0.39 -0.07
N ILE A 26 2.19 0.80 -1.10
CA ILE A 26 1.83 -0.05 -2.21
C ILE A 26 3.01 -0.11 -3.17
N ASN A 27 3.58 -1.31 -3.35
CA ASN A 27 4.68 -1.51 -4.28
C ASN A 27 4.23 -1.22 -5.71
N TYR A 28 5.19 -0.79 -6.53
CA TYR A 28 4.92 -0.59 -7.95
C TYR A 28 4.45 -1.90 -8.58
N ASP A 29 3.39 -1.79 -9.36
CA ASP A 29 2.82 -2.90 -10.11
C ASP A 29 2.38 -2.38 -11.47
N LYS A 30 2.94 -2.98 -12.52
CA LYS A 30 2.64 -2.59 -13.90
C LYS A 30 1.18 -2.90 -14.26
N SER A 31 0.63 -4.00 -13.76
CA SER A 31 -0.74 -4.42 -14.04
C SER A 31 -1.75 -3.47 -13.39
N LEU A 32 -1.40 -2.91 -12.22
CA LEU A 32 -2.27 -1.95 -11.53
C LEU A 32 -2.53 -0.68 -12.36
N GLU A 33 -1.57 -0.22 -13.15
CA GLU A 33 -1.74 0.98 -13.99
C GLU A 33 -2.84 0.79 -15.04
N GLU A 34 -2.87 -0.39 -15.68
CA GLU A 34 -3.90 -0.76 -16.65
C GLU A 34 -5.26 -0.95 -15.96
N TYR A 35 -5.29 -1.61 -14.80
CA TYR A 35 -6.51 -1.85 -14.05
C TYR A 35 -7.15 -0.54 -13.60
N ALA A 36 -6.37 0.37 -13.02
CA ALA A 36 -6.84 1.68 -12.62
C ALA A 36 -7.36 2.50 -13.81
N SER A 37 -6.66 2.45 -14.94
CA SER A 37 -7.07 3.18 -16.16
C SER A 37 -8.32 2.59 -16.82
N SER A 38 -8.59 1.30 -16.62
CA SER A 38 -9.76 0.59 -17.16
C SER A 38 -10.92 0.49 -16.16
N GLY A 39 -10.79 1.10 -14.97
CA GLY A 39 -11.83 1.06 -13.92
C GLY A 39 -12.01 -0.32 -13.26
N LYS A 40 -11.02 -1.20 -13.37
CA LYS A 40 -11.00 -2.52 -12.72
C LYS A 40 -10.59 -2.40 -11.25
N SER A 41 -11.06 -3.33 -10.43
CA SER A 41 -10.75 -3.35 -8.99
C SER A 41 -9.32 -3.82 -8.74
N LEU A 42 -8.70 -3.33 -7.66
CA LEU A 42 -7.46 -3.91 -7.12
C LEU A 42 -7.65 -5.40 -6.78
N LEU A 43 -8.86 -5.78 -6.36
CA LEU A 43 -9.19 -7.16 -5.98
C LEU A 43 -9.23 -8.12 -7.18
N ASP A 44 -9.26 -7.58 -8.40
CA ASP A 44 -9.23 -8.39 -9.63
C ASP A 44 -7.79 -8.72 -10.06
N LEU A 45 -6.76 -8.17 -9.40
CA LEU A 45 -5.37 -8.50 -9.67
C LEU A 45 -5.03 -9.93 -9.21
N PRO A 46 -4.05 -10.59 -9.84
CA PRO A 46 -3.49 -11.85 -9.33
C PRO A 46 -3.07 -11.74 -7.86
N GLU A 47 -3.27 -12.76 -7.04
CA GLU A 47 -2.97 -12.68 -5.61
C GLU A 47 -1.47 -12.48 -5.28
N ASP A 48 -0.60 -12.81 -6.23
CA ASP A 48 0.85 -12.61 -6.17
C ASP A 48 1.31 -11.25 -6.73
N SER A 49 0.38 -10.43 -7.22
CA SER A 49 0.61 -9.04 -7.62
C SER A 49 1.33 -8.26 -6.50
N PRO A 50 2.43 -7.54 -6.81
CA PRO A 50 3.09 -6.67 -5.85
C PRO A 50 2.15 -5.68 -5.14
N ALA A 51 1.18 -5.10 -5.87
CA ALA A 51 0.21 -4.18 -5.29
C ALA A 51 -0.79 -4.89 -4.37
N TYR A 52 -1.33 -6.03 -4.80
CA TYR A 52 -2.27 -6.84 -4.01
C TYR A 52 -1.62 -7.31 -2.70
N VAL A 53 -0.41 -7.88 -2.79
CA VAL A 53 0.37 -8.34 -1.63
C VAL A 53 0.68 -7.18 -0.68
N SER A 54 1.03 -6.00 -1.19
CA SER A 54 1.25 -4.81 -0.35
C SER A 54 0.01 -4.44 0.46
N VAL A 55 -1.17 -4.39 -0.18
CA VAL A 55 -2.42 -4.04 0.52
C VAL A 55 -2.79 -5.12 1.53
N LYS A 56 -2.61 -6.39 1.21
CA LYS A 56 -2.81 -7.50 2.15
C LYS A 56 -1.96 -7.33 3.42
N LYS A 57 -0.67 -7.02 3.28
CA LYS A 57 0.23 -6.75 4.42
C LYS A 57 -0.19 -5.53 5.25
N ILE A 58 -0.72 -4.49 4.61
CA ILE A 58 -1.26 -3.32 5.32
C ILE A 58 -2.50 -3.72 6.14
N MET A 59 -3.41 -4.50 5.56
CA MET A 59 -4.59 -5.00 6.25
C MET A 59 -4.24 -5.93 7.42
N GLU A 60 -3.25 -6.81 7.25
CA GLU A 60 -2.74 -7.67 8.33
C GLU A 60 -2.22 -6.86 9.52
N LYS A 61 -1.53 -5.74 9.28
CA LYS A 61 -1.09 -4.84 10.36
C LYS A 61 -2.27 -4.19 11.09
N ILE A 62 -3.31 -3.77 10.35
CA ILE A 62 -4.53 -3.20 10.93
C ILE A 62 -5.24 -4.24 11.82
N ASP A 63 -5.33 -5.48 11.35
CA ASP A 63 -6.00 -6.56 12.09
C ASP A 63 -5.23 -6.99 13.35
N GLN A 64 -3.90 -6.90 13.34
CA GLN A 64 -3.08 -7.13 14.54
C GLN A 64 -3.39 -6.10 15.62
N GLU A 65 -3.56 -4.83 15.26
CA GLU A 65 -3.88 -3.75 16.21
C GLU A 65 -5.26 -3.91 16.85
N LYS A 66 -6.26 -4.38 16.08
CA LYS A 66 -7.61 -4.62 16.61
C LYS A 66 -7.66 -5.73 17.67
N LYS A 67 -6.64 -6.60 17.73
CA LYS A 67 -6.56 -7.68 18.72
C LYS A 67 -5.93 -7.23 20.04
N GLU A 68 -5.31 -6.05 20.07
CA GLU A 68 -4.63 -5.48 21.24
C GLU A 68 -5.50 -4.45 21.99
N ILE A 69 -6.76 -4.26 21.57
CA ILE A 69 -7.75 -3.33 22.17
C ILE A 69 -8.90 -4.13 22.78
#